data_AF-A0A6A5AYF5-F1
#
_entry.id   AF-A0A6A5AYF5-F1
#
_cell.length_a   1.000
_cell.length_b   1.000
_cell.length_c   1.000
_cell.angle_alpha   90.00
_cell.angle_beta   90.00
_cell.angle_gamma   90.00
#
_symmetry.space_group_name_H-M   'P 1'
#
loop_
_entity.id
_entity.type
_entity.pdbx_description
1 polymer ?
#
loop_
_entity_poly.entity_id
_entity_poly.type
_entity_poly.pdbx_seq_one_letter_code
_entity_poly.pdbx_strand_id
1 'polypeptide(L)'
;MASLTSDVPTLSLPFAVKCFRNALLLSQQVLETTSKPREDTAELTPDSSGVSLEDSLELLRQKALVNLAYAYLSMNAPELAIHTAKELLSMPTCTPAHRFLVRSYYAEALCLLSRSAEASVHLKLNDMLSLADAYAREAKADTAAVHANLHVNNATVAILQKNMPQAEQSVAQAVRLAPTSRHSLELLVYILLRKGHSNKAMQILKEARVVT
;
A
#
# COMPACT_ATOMS: atom_id res chain seq x y z
N MET A 1 -3.70 46.88 11.56
CA MET A 1 -3.99 45.63 12.31
C MET A 1 -3.61 44.46 11.42
N ALA A 2 -2.42 43.90 11.62
CA ALA A 2 -1.97 42.73 10.88
C ALA A 2 -2.76 41.51 11.37
N SER A 3 -3.51 40.90 10.46
CA SER A 3 -4.23 39.65 10.72
C SER A 3 -3.20 38.54 10.92
N LEU A 4 -3.04 38.10 12.17
CA LEU A 4 -2.36 36.85 12.51
C LEU A 4 -3.25 35.69 12.03
N THR A 5 -3.20 35.39 10.73
CA THR A 5 -3.68 34.11 10.24
C THR A 5 -2.71 33.08 10.80
N SER A 6 -3.19 32.26 11.73
CA SER A 6 -2.42 31.19 12.34
C SER A 6 -1.71 30.37 11.26
N ASP A 7 -0.38 30.28 11.33
CA ASP A 7 0.49 29.41 10.51
C ASP A 7 0.23 27.92 10.85
N VAL A 8 -1.04 27.50 10.83
CA VAL A 8 -1.40 26.08 10.92
C VAL A 8 -1.12 25.48 9.55
N PRO A 9 -0.21 24.52 9.43
CA PRO A 9 0.07 23.87 8.15
C PRO A 9 -1.21 23.27 7.58
N THR A 10 -1.51 23.57 6.33
CA THR A 10 -2.62 22.92 5.63
C THR A 10 -2.32 21.43 5.51
N LEU A 11 -3.23 20.60 6.03
CA LEU A 11 -3.13 19.14 5.97
C LEU A 11 -3.21 18.70 4.51
N SER A 12 -2.05 18.49 3.90
CA SER A 12 -1.88 18.19 2.48
C SER A 12 -0.90 17.04 2.28
N LEU A 13 -0.99 16.33 1.14
CA LEU A 13 -0.05 15.25 0.82
C LEU A 13 1.42 15.70 0.83
N PRO A 14 1.80 16.88 0.28
CA PRO A 14 3.17 17.38 0.41
C PRO A 14 3.59 17.63 1.85
N PHE A 15 2.68 18.07 2.71
CA PHE A 15 2.96 18.23 4.14
C PHE A 15 3.17 16.85 4.81
N ALA A 16 2.34 15.86 4.52
CA ALA A 16 2.51 14.50 5.01
C ALA A 16 3.88 13.91 4.61
N VAL A 17 4.31 14.13 3.36
CA VAL A 17 5.64 13.73 2.89
C VAL A 17 6.76 14.34 3.73
N LYS A 18 6.66 15.63 4.09
CA LYS A 18 7.62 16.28 4.99
C LYS A 18 7.62 15.60 6.36
N CYS A 19 6.44 15.31 6.93
CA CYS A 19 6.33 14.62 8.21
C CYS A 19 6.97 13.23 8.19
N PHE A 20 6.71 12.42 7.16
CA PHE A 20 7.30 11.07 7.05
C PHE A 20 8.82 11.12 6.84
N ARG A 21 9.33 12.05 6.02
CA ARG A 21 10.78 12.26 5.88
C ARG A 21 11.43 12.68 7.19
N ASN A 22 10.79 13.56 7.95
CA ASN A 22 11.28 13.97 9.28
C ASN A 22 11.31 12.78 10.24
N ALA A 23 10.27 11.92 10.25
CA ALA A 23 10.25 10.72 11.07
C ALA A 23 11.43 9.78 10.75
N LEU A 24 11.74 9.60 9.45
CA LEU A 24 12.89 8.80 9.02
C LEU A 24 14.21 9.39 9.48
N LEU A 25 14.42 10.70 9.28
CA LEU A 25 15.63 11.38 9.72
C LEU A 25 15.83 11.30 11.23
N LEU A 26 14.79 11.63 12.00
CA LEU A 26 14.84 11.64 13.46
C LEU A 26 15.06 10.24 14.02
N SER A 27 14.40 9.21 13.48
CA SER A 27 14.63 7.82 13.91
C SER A 27 16.09 7.39 13.72
N GLN A 28 16.71 7.79 12.61
CA GLN A 28 18.12 7.50 12.35
C GLN A 28 19.04 8.23 13.33
N GLN A 29 18.77 9.51 13.60
CA GLN A 29 19.55 10.29 14.57
C GLN A 29 19.46 9.70 15.98
N VAL A 30 18.30 9.20 16.40
CA VAL A 30 18.14 8.54 17.71
C VAL A 30 18.97 7.25 17.77
N LEU A 31 18.98 6.45 16.70
CA LEU A 31 19.83 5.24 16.64
C LEU A 31 21.33 5.57 16.67
N GLU A 32 21.76 6.61 15.94
CA GLU A 32 23.16 7.06 15.91
C GLU A 32 23.62 7.67 17.24
N THR A 33 22.73 8.33 17.98
CA THR A 33 23.06 8.89 19.31
C THR A 33 23.10 7.83 20.39
N THR A 34 22.25 6.80 20.29
CA THR A 34 22.19 5.69 21.27
C THR A 34 23.35 4.71 21.08
N SER A 35 23.88 4.57 19.86
CA SER A 35 25.03 3.71 19.56
C SER A 35 26.40 4.32 19.89
N LYS A 36 26.48 5.61 20.22
CA LYS A 36 27.71 6.22 20.75
C LYS A 36 27.86 5.88 22.23
N PRO A 37 29.02 5.36 22.70
CA PRO A 37 29.20 5.06 24.11
C PRO A 37 29.10 6.36 24.93
N ARG A 38 28.10 6.42 25.82
CA ARG A 38 28.07 7.39 26.91
C ARG A 38 29.12 6.96 27.93
N GLU A 39 30.16 7.77 28.13
CA GLU A 39 31.21 7.50 29.13
C GLU A 39 30.73 7.59 30.58
N ASP A 40 29.52 8.11 30.85
CA ASP A 40 28.97 8.16 32.20
C ASP A 40 27.49 7.78 32.19
N THR A 41 27.14 6.61 32.72
CA THR A 41 26.13 6.42 33.78
C THR A 41 25.82 4.95 34.05
N ALA A 42 25.59 4.68 35.34
CA ALA A 42 25.44 3.40 35.98
C ALA A 42 24.31 2.52 35.42
N GLU A 43 24.58 1.21 35.53
CA GLU A 43 23.72 0.08 35.21
C GLU A 43 22.29 0.27 35.74
N LEU A 44 21.32 0.27 34.81
CA LEU A 44 19.93 -0.02 35.12
C LEU A 44 19.59 -1.36 34.46
N THR A 45 19.11 -2.29 35.28
CA THR A 45 18.69 -3.64 34.94
C THR A 45 17.61 -3.64 33.86
N PRO A 46 17.71 -4.46 32.79
CA PRO A 46 16.69 -4.51 31.75
C PRO A 46 15.49 -5.31 32.25
N ASP A 47 14.38 -4.63 32.54
CA ASP A 47 13.09 -5.28 32.77
C ASP A 47 12.64 -6.00 31.49
N SER A 48 12.54 -7.32 31.60
CA SER A 48 12.25 -8.27 30.52
C SER A 48 10.75 -8.37 30.22
N SER A 49 10.15 -7.34 29.61
CA SER A 49 8.83 -7.48 28.94
C SER A 49 8.45 -6.38 27.92
N GLY A 50 9.37 -5.50 27.52
CA GLY A 50 9.09 -4.43 26.55
C GLY A 50 9.74 -4.64 25.18
N VAL A 51 9.06 -4.26 24.11
CA VAL A 51 9.65 -4.12 22.76
C VAL A 51 10.86 -3.18 22.86
N SER A 52 12.02 -3.57 22.32
CA SER A 52 13.21 -2.72 22.36
C SER A 52 12.93 -1.37 21.69
N LEU A 53 13.59 -0.31 22.18
CA LEU A 53 13.52 1.01 21.53
C LEU A 53 13.95 0.91 20.05
N GLU A 54 14.95 0.08 19.77
CA GLU A 54 15.43 -0.17 18.41
C GLU A 54 14.35 -0.80 17.53
N ASP A 55 13.67 -1.84 18.02
CA ASP A 55 12.57 -2.50 17.31
C ASP A 55 11.40 -1.53 17.04
N SER A 56 11.12 -0.66 18.02
CA SER A 56 10.06 0.35 17.91
C SER A 56 10.39 1.43 16.87
N LEU A 57 11.65 1.89 16.85
CA LEU A 57 12.14 2.85 15.87
C LEU A 57 12.18 2.24 14.46
N GLU A 58 12.58 0.98 14.35
CA GLU A 58 12.58 0.25 13.08
C GLU A 58 11.16 0.08 12.54
N LEU A 59 10.19 -0.28 13.38
CA LEU A 59 8.79 -0.35 12.99
C LEU A 59 8.25 1.02 12.55
N LEU A 60 8.63 2.10 13.24
CA LEU A 60 8.28 3.47 12.86
C LEU A 60 8.84 3.82 11.48
N ARG A 61 10.10 3.47 11.19
CA ARG A 61 10.73 3.66 9.87
C ARG A 61 9.96 2.94 8.79
N GLN A 62 9.59 1.68 9.01
CA GLN A 62 8.80 0.92 8.04
C GLN A 62 7.45 1.60 7.77
N LYS A 63 6.72 2.00 8.83
CA LYS A 63 5.45 2.71 8.67
C LYS A 63 5.60 4.05 7.94
N ALA A 64 6.66 4.80 8.22
CA ALA A 64 6.96 6.04 7.51
C ALA A 64 7.23 5.79 6.02
N LEU A 65 8.02 4.77 5.67
CA LEU A 65 8.30 4.40 4.27
C LEU A 65 7.04 3.95 3.51
N VAL A 66 6.20 3.12 4.12
CA VAL A 66 4.91 2.69 3.51
C VAL A 66 4.04 3.90 3.18
N ASN A 67 3.84 4.79 4.16
CA ASN A 67 3.02 5.97 3.97
C ASN A 67 3.63 6.97 2.98
N LEU A 68 4.96 7.08 2.95
CA LEU A 68 5.69 7.91 2.01
C LEU A 68 5.50 7.40 0.56
N ALA A 69 5.59 6.07 0.35
CA ALA A 69 5.33 5.46 -0.95
C ALA A 69 3.89 5.71 -1.42
N TYR A 70 2.90 5.56 -0.53
CA TYR A 70 1.50 5.87 -0.83
C TYR A 70 1.29 7.35 -1.18
N ALA A 71 1.92 8.26 -0.43
CA ALA A 71 1.81 9.70 -0.67
C ALA A 71 2.41 10.09 -2.04
N TYR A 72 3.57 9.54 -2.41
CA TYR A 72 4.15 9.78 -3.74
C TYR A 72 3.27 9.24 -4.87
N LEU A 73 2.69 8.06 -4.69
CA LEU A 73 1.76 7.48 -5.66
C LEU A 73 0.53 8.39 -5.84
N SER A 74 -0.04 8.86 -4.74
CA SER A 74 -1.20 9.76 -4.74
C SER A 74 -0.91 11.14 -5.37
N MET A 75 0.36 11.56 -5.38
CA MET A 75 0.83 12.78 -6.03
C MET A 75 1.32 12.55 -7.48
N ASN A 76 1.10 11.36 -8.03
CA ASN A 76 1.54 10.97 -9.37
C ASN A 76 3.07 11.10 -9.57
N ALA A 77 3.86 10.75 -8.55
CA ALA A 77 5.32 10.68 -8.58
C ALA A 77 5.80 9.21 -8.46
N PRO A 78 5.57 8.36 -9.48
CA PRO A 78 5.80 6.92 -9.40
C PRO A 78 7.27 6.54 -9.20
N GLU A 79 8.24 7.32 -9.69
CA GLU A 79 9.67 7.05 -9.52
C GLU A 79 10.09 7.12 -8.05
N LEU A 80 9.56 8.11 -7.32
CA LEU A 80 9.80 8.26 -5.89
C LEU A 80 9.14 7.14 -5.10
N ALA A 81 7.91 6.74 -5.47
CA ALA A 81 7.23 5.60 -4.86
C ALA A 81 8.04 4.30 -5.05
N ILE A 82 8.58 4.06 -6.26
CA ILE A 82 9.44 2.91 -6.58
C ILE A 82 10.73 2.93 -5.75
N HIS A 83 11.37 4.08 -5.61
CA HIS A 83 12.59 4.22 -4.80
C HIS A 83 12.32 3.87 -3.33
N THR A 84 11.33 4.51 -2.73
CA THR A 84 10.94 4.27 -1.32
C THR A 84 10.50 2.83 -1.08
N ALA A 85 9.79 2.24 -2.04
CA ALA A 85 9.39 0.84 -1.97
C ALA A 85 10.60 -0.12 -1.98
N LYS A 86 11.61 0.14 -2.82
CA LYS A 86 12.85 -0.66 -2.85
C LYS A 86 13.62 -0.54 -1.54
N GLU A 87 13.70 0.66 -1.00
CA GLU A 87 14.32 0.92 0.31
C GLU A 87 13.65 0.06 1.38
N LEU A 88 12.32 0.08 1.50
CA LEU A 88 11.63 -0.75 2.49
C LEU A 88 11.80 -2.26 2.23
N LEU A 89 11.76 -2.70 0.96
CA LEU A 89 11.93 -4.12 0.62
C LEU A 89 13.34 -4.65 0.88
N SER A 90 14.35 -3.78 0.91
CA SER A 90 15.72 -4.13 1.29
C SER A 90 15.90 -4.34 2.80
N MET A 91 14.95 -3.89 3.63
CA MET A 91 15.01 -4.07 5.08
C MET A 91 14.68 -5.52 5.45
N PRO A 92 15.56 -6.25 6.17
CA PRO A 92 15.31 -7.64 6.57
C PRO A 92 14.20 -7.75 7.63
N THR A 93 13.99 -6.70 8.40
CA THR A 93 12.99 -6.55 9.47
C THR A 93 11.58 -6.24 8.95
N CYS A 94 11.41 -6.06 7.63
CA CYS A 94 10.16 -5.63 7.01
C CYS A 94 9.00 -6.59 7.31
N THR A 95 7.96 -6.10 7.99
CA THR A 95 6.81 -6.95 8.37
C THR A 95 6.06 -7.43 7.13
N PRO A 96 5.40 -8.61 7.20
CA PRO A 96 4.60 -9.13 6.08
C PRO A 96 3.49 -8.17 5.62
N ALA A 97 2.86 -7.46 6.55
CA ALA A 97 1.82 -6.48 6.25
C ALA A 97 2.37 -5.26 5.48
N HIS A 98 3.51 -4.71 5.92
CA HIS A 98 4.17 -3.61 5.20
C HIS A 98 4.67 -4.07 3.82
N ARG A 99 5.17 -5.31 3.73
CA ARG A 99 5.58 -5.92 2.46
C ARG A 99 4.42 -6.08 1.48
N PHE A 100 3.23 -6.46 1.94
CA PHE A 100 2.00 -6.50 1.13
C PHE A 100 1.68 -5.13 0.53
N LEU A 101 1.62 -4.09 1.38
CA LEU A 101 1.27 -2.74 0.96
C LEU A 101 2.29 -2.19 -0.04
N VAL A 102 3.58 -2.27 0.27
CA VAL A 102 4.61 -1.72 -0.59
C VAL A 102 4.75 -2.48 -1.90
N ARG A 103 4.56 -3.81 -1.94
CA ARG A 103 4.51 -4.55 -3.21
C ARG A 103 3.31 -4.12 -4.06
N SER A 104 2.17 -3.85 -3.43
CA SER A 104 0.97 -3.35 -4.13
C SER A 104 1.22 -1.96 -4.73
N TYR A 105 1.75 -1.02 -3.94
CA TYR A 105 2.09 0.34 -4.41
C TYR A 105 3.21 0.33 -5.46
N TYR A 106 4.19 -0.56 -5.32
CA TYR A 106 5.27 -0.73 -6.30
C TYR A 106 4.72 -1.21 -7.65
N ALA A 107 3.83 -2.20 -7.64
CA ALA A 107 3.19 -2.69 -8.85
C ALA A 107 2.33 -1.60 -9.53
N GLU A 108 1.59 -0.82 -8.75
CA GLU A 108 0.80 0.31 -9.26
C GLU A 108 1.69 1.40 -9.87
N ALA A 109 2.78 1.78 -9.20
CA ALA A 109 3.75 2.73 -9.73
C ALA A 109 4.41 2.24 -11.03
N LEU A 110 4.72 0.94 -11.13
CA LEU A 110 5.19 0.34 -12.38
C LEU A 110 4.14 0.42 -13.49
N CYS A 111 2.86 0.19 -13.17
CA CYS A 111 1.77 0.34 -14.12
C CYS A 111 1.62 1.78 -14.63
N LEU A 112 1.78 2.79 -13.77
CA LEU A 112 1.79 4.20 -14.18
C LEU A 112 2.93 4.51 -15.15
N LEU A 113 4.08 3.85 -14.98
CA LEU A 113 5.23 3.94 -15.89
C LEU A 113 5.12 3.04 -17.12
N SER A 114 3.95 2.47 -17.42
CA SER A 114 3.72 1.53 -18.53
C SER A 114 4.58 0.25 -18.46
N ARG A 115 5.08 -0.11 -17.27
CA ARG A 115 5.90 -1.30 -17.00
C ARG A 115 5.06 -2.43 -16.38
N SER A 116 3.89 -2.69 -16.96
CA SER A 116 2.93 -3.68 -16.45
C SER A 116 3.48 -5.12 -16.45
N ALA A 117 4.43 -5.44 -17.33
CA ALA A 117 5.11 -6.75 -17.33
C ALA A 117 5.85 -6.99 -16.00
N GLU A 118 6.62 -6.03 -15.52
CA GLU A 118 7.33 -6.11 -14.24
C GLU A 118 6.36 -6.12 -13.06
N ALA A 119 5.26 -5.35 -13.14
CA ALA A 119 4.26 -5.29 -12.07
C ALA A 119 3.66 -6.68 -11.74
N SER A 120 3.45 -7.51 -12.77
CA SER A 120 2.90 -8.86 -12.58
C SER A 120 3.80 -9.79 -11.76
N VAL A 121 5.11 -9.56 -11.76
CA VAL A 121 6.06 -10.33 -10.94
C VAL A 121 5.87 -10.04 -9.46
N HIS A 122 5.53 -8.79 -9.11
CA HIS A 122 5.31 -8.36 -7.74
C HIS A 122 3.93 -8.72 -7.19
N LEU A 123 2.94 -8.96 -8.07
CA LEU A 123 1.56 -9.29 -7.71
C LEU A 123 1.22 -10.78 -7.77
N LYS A 124 2.23 -11.67 -7.88
CA LYS A 124 2.03 -13.12 -7.89
C LYS A 124 1.16 -13.56 -6.70
N LEU A 125 0.00 -14.14 -7.02
CA LEU A 125 -1.04 -14.46 -6.04
C LEU A 125 -0.55 -15.37 -4.90
N ASN A 126 0.23 -16.40 -5.23
CA ASN A 126 0.71 -17.36 -4.22
C ASN A 126 1.47 -16.67 -3.09
N ASP A 127 2.32 -15.70 -3.42
CA ASP A 127 3.11 -14.97 -2.43
C ASP A 127 2.25 -13.91 -1.74
N MET A 128 1.46 -13.17 -2.52
CA MET A 128 0.71 -12.01 -2.03
C MET A 128 -0.47 -12.36 -1.11
N LEU A 129 -1.10 -13.52 -1.26
CA LEU A 129 -2.22 -13.94 -0.39
C LEU A 129 -1.77 -14.09 1.06
N SER A 130 -0.63 -14.76 1.31
CA SER A 130 -0.09 -14.91 2.67
C SER A 130 0.25 -13.57 3.33
N LEU A 131 0.74 -12.61 2.54
CA LEU A 131 1.04 -11.25 3.01
C LEU A 131 -0.25 -10.44 3.25
N ALA A 132 -1.27 -10.65 2.40
CA ALA A 132 -2.60 -10.05 2.54
C ALA A 132 -3.28 -10.51 3.84
N ASP A 133 -3.21 -11.79 4.18
CA ASP A 133 -3.73 -12.32 5.45
C ASP A 133 -3.04 -11.69 6.66
N ALA A 134 -1.72 -11.48 6.60
CA ALA A 134 -0.98 -10.79 7.65
C ALA A 134 -1.40 -9.32 7.78
N TYR A 135 -1.58 -8.62 6.65
CA TYR A 135 -2.10 -7.26 6.62
C TYR A 135 -3.52 -7.17 7.18
N ALA A 136 -4.43 -8.05 6.77
CA ALA A 136 -5.82 -8.09 7.25
C ALA A 136 -5.87 -8.24 8.78
N ARG A 137 -5.03 -9.11 9.34
CA ARG A 137 -4.91 -9.27 10.81
C ARG A 137 -4.37 -8.02 11.50
N GLU A 138 -3.29 -7.41 11.01
CA GLU A 138 -2.72 -6.20 11.61
C GLU A 138 -3.70 -5.02 11.52
N ALA A 139 -4.35 -4.84 10.38
CA ALA A 139 -5.29 -3.75 10.12
C ALA A 139 -6.69 -3.99 10.69
N LYS A 140 -6.98 -5.19 11.22
CA LYS A 140 -8.33 -5.64 11.61
C LYS A 140 -9.34 -5.44 10.46
N ALA A 141 -8.87 -5.64 9.24
CA ALA A 141 -9.68 -5.53 8.03
C ALA A 141 -10.29 -6.89 7.66
N ASP A 142 -11.38 -6.87 6.91
CA ASP A 142 -11.96 -8.09 6.35
C ASP A 142 -11.01 -8.72 5.32
N THR A 143 -10.58 -9.95 5.57
CA THR A 143 -9.71 -10.72 4.68
C THR A 143 -10.31 -10.86 3.28
N ALA A 144 -11.63 -11.07 3.16
CA ALA A 144 -12.26 -11.21 1.85
C ALA A 144 -12.14 -9.92 1.03
N ALA A 145 -12.35 -8.76 1.65
CA ALA A 145 -12.15 -7.46 1.02
C ALA A 145 -10.68 -7.23 0.60
N VAL A 146 -9.71 -7.58 1.43
CA VAL A 146 -8.27 -7.46 1.08
C VAL A 146 -7.92 -8.35 -0.10
N HIS A 147 -8.39 -9.60 -0.11
CA HIS A 147 -8.18 -10.51 -1.24
C HIS A 147 -8.87 -10.01 -2.52
N ALA A 148 -10.07 -9.44 -2.42
CA ALA A 148 -10.75 -8.82 -3.55
C ALA A 148 -9.91 -7.69 -4.16
N ASN A 149 -9.31 -6.81 -3.34
CA ASN A 149 -8.42 -5.75 -3.83
C ASN A 149 -7.18 -6.31 -4.54
N LEU A 150 -6.56 -7.36 -4.02
CA LEU A 150 -5.44 -8.03 -4.68
C LEU A 150 -5.83 -8.60 -6.06
N HIS A 151 -7.02 -9.19 -6.16
CA HIS A 151 -7.56 -9.68 -7.43
C HIS A 151 -7.89 -8.57 -8.40
N VAL A 152 -8.39 -7.42 -7.93
CA VAL A 152 -8.58 -6.21 -8.75
C VAL A 152 -7.25 -5.71 -9.28
N ASN A 153 -6.22 -5.58 -8.44
CA ASN A 153 -4.90 -5.14 -8.89
C ASN A 153 -4.35 -6.09 -9.97
N ASN A 154 -4.46 -7.40 -9.79
CA ASN A 154 -4.08 -8.38 -10.81
C ASN A 154 -4.87 -8.24 -12.11
N ALA A 155 -6.19 -8.01 -12.02
CA ALA A 155 -7.03 -7.77 -13.19
C ALA A 155 -6.61 -6.50 -13.94
N THR A 156 -6.32 -5.41 -13.23
CA THR A 156 -5.83 -4.16 -13.82
C THR A 156 -4.50 -4.37 -14.54
N VAL A 157 -3.54 -5.07 -13.94
CA VAL A 157 -2.27 -5.40 -14.62
C VAL A 157 -2.51 -6.24 -15.87
N ALA A 158 -3.38 -7.25 -15.80
CA ALA A 158 -3.71 -8.09 -16.95
C ALA A 158 -4.38 -7.28 -18.10
N ILE A 159 -5.25 -6.32 -17.78
CA ILE A 159 -5.82 -5.39 -18.76
C ILE A 159 -4.72 -4.57 -19.45
N LEU A 160 -3.78 -4.02 -18.68
CA LEU A 160 -2.66 -3.24 -19.22
C LEU A 160 -1.73 -4.08 -20.10
N GLN A 161 -1.62 -5.37 -19.82
CA GLN A 161 -0.89 -6.34 -20.64
C GLN A 161 -1.71 -6.86 -21.84
N LYS A 162 -2.96 -6.37 -22.03
CA LYS A 162 -3.92 -6.86 -23.03
C LYS A 162 -4.30 -8.33 -22.88
N ASN A 163 -4.06 -8.93 -21.71
CA ASN A 163 -4.46 -10.30 -21.38
C ASN A 163 -5.88 -10.32 -20.79
N MET A 164 -6.87 -10.20 -21.67
CA MET A 164 -8.29 -10.17 -21.29
C MET A 164 -8.79 -11.43 -20.55
N PRO A 165 -8.39 -12.67 -20.94
CA PRO A 165 -8.81 -13.88 -20.22
C PRO A 165 -8.39 -13.87 -18.74
N GLN A 166 -7.13 -13.50 -18.46
CA GLN A 166 -6.63 -13.42 -17.10
C GLN A 166 -7.30 -12.29 -16.30
N ALA A 167 -7.58 -11.15 -16.95
CA ALA A 167 -8.30 -10.05 -16.33
C ALA A 167 -9.72 -10.47 -15.90
N GLU A 168 -10.44 -11.18 -16.78
CA GLU A 168 -11.79 -11.68 -16.51
C GLU A 168 -11.81 -12.70 -15.37
N GLN A 169 -10.86 -13.64 -15.35
CA GLN A 169 -10.72 -14.59 -14.26
C GLN A 169 -10.45 -13.88 -12.93
N SER A 170 -9.57 -12.88 -12.94
CA SER A 170 -9.17 -12.15 -11.74
C SER A 170 -10.32 -11.28 -11.20
N VAL A 171 -11.04 -10.56 -12.06
CA VAL A 171 -12.18 -9.73 -11.61
C VAL A 171 -13.35 -10.61 -11.13
N ALA A 172 -13.57 -11.78 -11.73
CA ALA A 172 -14.61 -12.71 -11.28
C ALA A 172 -14.32 -13.21 -9.86
N GLN A 173 -13.05 -13.46 -9.52
CA GLN A 173 -12.65 -13.77 -8.15
C GLN A 173 -12.91 -12.59 -7.21
N ALA A 174 -12.55 -11.37 -7.61
CA ALA A 174 -12.77 -10.18 -6.79
C ALA A 174 -14.24 -9.96 -6.45
N VAL A 175 -15.14 -10.07 -7.43
CA VAL A 175 -16.59 -9.90 -7.23
C VAL A 175 -17.18 -11.04 -6.38
N ARG A 176 -16.67 -12.28 -6.50
CA ARG A 176 -17.11 -13.37 -5.62
C ARG A 176 -16.75 -13.14 -4.15
N LEU A 177 -15.58 -12.57 -3.89
CA LEU A 177 -15.10 -12.30 -2.54
C LEU A 177 -15.76 -11.06 -1.93
N ALA A 178 -15.96 -10.00 -2.73
CA ALA A 178 -16.55 -8.75 -2.29
C ALA A 178 -17.58 -8.26 -3.32
N PRO A 179 -18.83 -8.78 -3.30
CA PRO A 179 -19.84 -8.47 -4.31
C PRO A 179 -20.34 -7.03 -4.26
N THR A 180 -20.20 -6.36 -3.11
CA THR A 180 -20.58 -4.95 -2.91
C THR A 180 -19.42 -3.98 -3.20
N SER A 181 -18.22 -4.49 -3.53
CA SER A 181 -17.08 -3.65 -3.84
C SER A 181 -17.30 -2.91 -5.16
N ARG A 182 -17.52 -1.60 -5.05
CA ARG A 182 -17.69 -0.71 -6.20
C ARG A 182 -16.55 -0.85 -7.20
N HIS A 183 -15.31 -0.93 -6.72
CA HIS A 183 -14.13 -1.01 -7.58
C HIS A 183 -14.09 -2.31 -8.38
N SER A 184 -14.45 -3.44 -7.76
CA SER A 184 -14.55 -4.74 -8.44
C SER A 184 -15.65 -4.76 -9.50
N LEU A 185 -16.80 -4.13 -9.21
CA LEU A 185 -17.92 -4.01 -10.15
C LEU A 185 -17.59 -3.09 -11.33
N GLU A 186 -16.97 -1.93 -11.08
CA GLU A 186 -16.52 -1.00 -12.13
C GLU A 186 -15.55 -1.69 -13.10
N LEU A 187 -14.60 -2.48 -12.58
CA LEU A 187 -13.66 -3.21 -13.42
C LEU A 187 -14.33 -4.33 -14.24
N LEU A 188 -15.32 -5.03 -13.65
CA LEU A 188 -16.10 -6.04 -14.36
C LEU A 188 -16.90 -5.42 -15.50
N VAL A 189 -17.54 -4.28 -15.24
CA VAL A 189 -18.25 -3.49 -16.26
C VAL A 189 -17.31 -3.08 -17.39
N TYR A 190 -16.12 -2.57 -17.07
CA TYR A 190 -15.11 -2.24 -18.07
C TYR A 190 -14.76 -3.44 -18.96
N ILE A 191 -14.49 -4.61 -18.37
CA ILE A 191 -14.16 -5.84 -19.11
C ILE A 191 -15.32 -6.28 -20.01
N LEU A 192 -16.57 -6.23 -19.51
CA LEU A 192 -17.75 -6.58 -20.30
C LEU A 192 -17.96 -5.66 -21.49
N LEU A 193 -17.77 -4.35 -21.32
CA LEU A 193 -17.84 -3.38 -22.40
C LEU A 193 -16.76 -3.63 -23.46
N ARG A 194 -15.52 -3.93 -23.03
CA ARG A 194 -14.41 -4.28 -23.94
C ARG A 194 -14.69 -5.54 -24.76
N LYS A 195 -15.52 -6.47 -24.26
CA LYS A 195 -15.95 -7.69 -24.96
C LYS A 195 -17.23 -7.49 -25.81
N GLY A 196 -17.83 -6.30 -25.79
CA GLY A 196 -19.10 -6.02 -26.49
C GLY A 196 -20.37 -6.47 -25.77
N HIS A 197 -20.27 -6.89 -24.50
CA HIS A 197 -21.40 -7.35 -23.70
C HIS A 197 -22.14 -6.20 -22.98
N SER A 198 -22.54 -5.17 -23.73
CA SER A 198 -23.11 -3.92 -23.17
C SER A 198 -24.38 -4.13 -22.35
N ASN A 199 -25.22 -5.12 -22.71
CA ASN A 199 -26.44 -5.44 -21.95
C ASN A 199 -26.14 -5.95 -20.54
N LYS A 200 -25.15 -6.85 -20.41
CA LYS A 200 -24.71 -7.37 -19.11
C LYS A 200 -24.05 -6.29 -18.27
N ALA A 201 -23.22 -5.44 -18.88
CA ALA A 201 -22.61 -4.30 -18.22
C ALA A 201 -23.66 -3.33 -17.63
N MET A 202 -24.70 -3.02 -18.40
CA MET A 202 -25.80 -2.16 -17.96
C MET A 202 -26.61 -2.78 -16.81
N GLN A 203 -26.85 -4.09 -16.85
CA GLN A 203 -27.55 -4.80 -15.77
C GLN A 203 -26.77 -4.69 -14.46
N ILE A 204 -25.46 -4.97 -14.48
CA ILE A 204 -24.61 -4.88 -13.29
C ILE A 204 -24.57 -3.46 -12.74
N LEU A 205 -24.48 -2.43 -13.59
CA LEU A 205 -24.53 -1.03 -13.12
C LEU A 205 -25.87 -0.69 -12.45
N LYS A 206 -26.99 -1.21 -12.95
CA LYS A 206 -28.31 -1.00 -12.33
C LYS A 206 -28.37 -1.68 -10.96
N GLU A 207 -27.95 -2.93 -10.87
CA GLU A 207 -27.92 -3.69 -9.62
C GLU A 207 -26.98 -3.04 -8.59
N ALA A 208 -25.78 -2.61 -9.01
CA ALA A 208 -24.81 -1.93 -8.16
C ALA A 208 -25.34 -0.62 -7.56
N ARG A 209 -26.08 0.17 -8.35
CA ARG A 209 -26.71 1.43 -7.89
C ARG A 209 -27.84 1.22 -6.89
N VAL A 210 -28.44 0.03 -6.85
CA VAL A 210 -29.54 -0.29 -5.93
C VAL A 210 -28.99 -0.74 -4.56
N VAL A 211 -27.73 -1.17 -4.50
CA VAL A 211 -27.09 -1.71 -3.28
C VAL A 211 -26.31 -0.63 -2.50
N THR A 212 -25.98 0.51 -3.13
CA THR A 212 -25.40 1.71 -2.49
C THR A 212 -26.45 2.65 -1.94
#